data_AF-A0A929NRL8-F1
#
_entry.id   AF-A0A929NRL8-F1
#
_cell.length_a   1.000
_cell.length_b   1.000
_cell.length_c   1.000
_cell.angle_alpha   90.00
_cell.angle_beta   90.00
_cell.angle_gamma   90.00
#
_symmetry.space_group_name_H-M   'P 1'
#
loop_
_entity.id
_entity.type
_entity.pdbx_description
1 polymer ?
#
loop_
_entity_poly.entity_id
_entity_poly.type
_entity_poly.pdbx_seq_one_letter_code
_entity_poly.pdbx_strand_id
1 'polypeptide(L)'
;DNWLGAGVARVILPITDPYVVHHGALGSFATIYLGQGADVADRLRTLDGIDYVEQKAKACAEFELPEDRLGDLVVVSAKGVVLGTAESEHDLSGLDVPLRSHGGITEQTVPLIFNHEIDGLEAGRRLRNFDAFDLALNHVQTVAAP
;
A
#
# COMPACT_ATOMS: atom_id res chain seq x y z
N ASP A 1 -14.48 -17.08 5.09
CA ASP A 1 -15.95 -16.95 5.26
C ASP A 1 -16.67 -17.76 4.17
N ASN A 2 -18.01 -17.77 4.18
CA ASN A 2 -18.82 -18.41 3.12
C ASN A 2 -19.51 -17.36 2.22
N TRP A 3 -18.95 -16.15 2.07
CA TRP A 3 -19.66 -15.05 1.39
C TRP A 3 -19.79 -15.27 -0.10
N LEU A 4 -18.69 -15.64 -0.75
CA LEU A 4 -18.64 -15.87 -2.20
C LEU A 4 -18.50 -17.36 -2.57
N GLY A 5 -18.00 -18.18 -1.64
CA GLY A 5 -17.62 -19.57 -1.90
C GLY A 5 -16.19 -19.71 -2.42
N ALA A 6 -15.72 -20.96 -2.48
CA ALA A 6 -14.34 -21.27 -2.83
C ALA A 6 -14.01 -20.89 -4.28
N GLY A 7 -12.87 -20.23 -4.49
CA GLY A 7 -12.33 -19.91 -5.81
C GLY A 7 -13.02 -18.74 -6.53
N VAL A 8 -14.01 -18.08 -5.92
CA VAL A 8 -14.71 -16.94 -6.53
C VAL A 8 -13.92 -15.65 -6.39
N ALA A 9 -13.05 -15.52 -5.38
CA ALA A 9 -12.14 -14.39 -5.26
C ALA A 9 -10.71 -14.89 -5.07
N ARG A 10 -9.74 -14.12 -5.60
CA ARG A 10 -8.31 -14.32 -5.37
C ARG A 10 -7.71 -13.06 -4.77
N VAL A 11 -7.30 -13.14 -3.51
CA VAL A 11 -6.58 -12.08 -2.80
C VAL A 11 -5.10 -12.19 -3.12
N ILE A 12 -4.47 -11.08 -3.48
CA ILE A 12 -3.04 -10.95 -3.74
C ILE A 12 -2.44 -9.95 -2.74
N LEU A 13 -1.37 -10.36 -2.08
CA LEU A 13 -0.57 -9.53 -1.17
C LEU A 13 0.74 -9.14 -1.88
N PRO A 14 0.82 -7.95 -2.49
CA PRO A 14 1.98 -7.56 -3.30
C PRO A 14 3.19 -7.09 -2.48
N ILE A 15 3.18 -7.28 -1.15
CA ILE A 15 4.27 -6.84 -0.26
C ILE A 15 5.56 -7.64 -0.48
N THR A 16 5.45 -8.92 -0.81
CA THR A 16 6.57 -9.85 -1.03
C THR A 16 6.23 -10.84 -2.14
N ASP A 17 7.21 -11.66 -2.53
CA ASP A 17 6.99 -12.75 -3.48
C ASP A 17 5.95 -13.75 -2.96
N PRO A 18 5.12 -14.34 -3.84
CA PRO A 18 3.97 -15.17 -3.46
C PRO A 18 4.34 -16.49 -2.75
N TYR A 19 5.62 -16.86 -2.72
CA TYR A 19 6.11 -18.08 -2.06
C TYR A 19 6.56 -17.86 -0.62
N VAL A 20 6.51 -16.62 -0.12
CA VAL A 20 6.79 -16.30 1.28
C VAL A 20 5.52 -16.62 2.08
N VAL A 21 5.58 -17.64 2.93
CA VAL A 21 4.43 -18.11 3.75
C VAL A 21 4.54 -17.73 5.23
N HIS A 22 5.65 -17.10 5.63
CA HIS A 22 5.82 -16.60 6.99
C HIS A 22 5.25 -15.19 7.11
N HIS A 23 5.11 -14.71 8.35
CA HIS A 23 4.59 -13.38 8.71
C HIS A 23 5.13 -12.18 7.90
N GLY A 24 6.28 -12.32 7.22
CA GLY A 24 6.80 -11.32 6.27
C GLY A 24 5.91 -11.06 5.05
N ALA A 25 4.93 -11.91 4.76
CA ALA A 25 3.94 -11.70 3.70
C ALA A 25 2.73 -10.86 4.13
N LEU A 26 2.70 -10.38 5.37
CA LEU A 26 1.61 -9.56 5.91
C LEU A 26 1.92 -8.07 5.75
N GLY A 27 1.11 -7.40 4.93
CA GLY A 27 1.19 -5.96 4.67
C GLY A 27 -0.16 -5.29 4.79
N SER A 28 -0.16 -3.96 4.75
CA SER A 28 -1.39 -3.17 4.92
C SER A 28 -2.11 -2.86 3.60
N PHE A 29 -1.70 -3.47 2.48
CA PHE A 29 -2.30 -3.32 1.15
C PHE A 29 -2.54 -4.69 0.52
N ALA A 30 -3.72 -4.86 -0.08
CA ALA A 30 -4.05 -6.04 -0.87
C ALA A 30 -4.83 -5.64 -2.14
N THR A 31 -4.74 -6.48 -3.17
CA THR A 31 -5.60 -6.39 -4.35
C THR A 31 -6.36 -7.69 -4.56
N ILE A 32 -7.62 -7.60 -4.97
CA ILE A 32 -8.53 -8.75 -5.06
C ILE A 32 -9.06 -8.86 -6.48
N TYR A 33 -8.86 -10.03 -7.09
CA TYR A 33 -9.51 -10.41 -8.34
C TYR A 33 -10.83 -11.12 -8.00
N LEU A 34 -11.92 -10.69 -8.65
CA LEU A 34 -13.27 -11.18 -8.41
C LEU A 34 -13.76 -12.00 -9.60
N GLY A 35 -14.48 -13.08 -9.31
CA GLY A 35 -15.24 -13.84 -10.29
C GLY A 35 -16.39 -13.02 -10.86
N GLN A 36 -16.87 -13.42 -12.02
CA GLN A 36 -17.93 -12.70 -12.73
C GLN A 36 -19.18 -12.51 -11.85
N GLY A 37 -19.60 -11.25 -11.69
CA GLY A 37 -20.80 -10.88 -10.92
C GLY A 37 -20.61 -10.87 -9.40
N ALA A 38 -19.42 -11.17 -8.88
CA ALA A 38 -19.12 -11.01 -7.46
C ALA A 38 -18.91 -9.53 -7.11
N ASP A 39 -19.53 -9.09 -6.03
CA ASP A 39 -19.30 -7.78 -5.43
C ASP A 39 -19.31 -7.91 -3.90
N VAL A 40 -18.21 -7.47 -3.28
CA VAL A 40 -18.00 -7.51 -1.82
C VAL A 40 -17.50 -6.18 -1.28
N ALA A 41 -17.42 -5.13 -2.10
CA ALA A 41 -16.75 -3.88 -1.73
C ALA A 41 -17.40 -3.24 -0.50
N ASP A 42 -18.72 -3.05 -0.52
CA ASP A 42 -19.46 -2.45 0.61
C ASP A 42 -19.35 -3.28 1.88
N ARG A 43 -19.31 -4.61 1.75
CA ARG A 43 -19.16 -5.49 2.90
C ARG A 43 -17.76 -5.39 3.52
N LEU A 44 -16.71 -5.36 2.70
CA LEU A 44 -15.34 -5.15 3.18
C LEU A 44 -15.19 -3.81 3.91
N ARG A 45 -15.85 -2.74 3.43
CA ARG A 45 -15.87 -1.43 4.12
C ARG A 45 -16.49 -1.45 5.51
N THR A 46 -17.31 -2.46 5.83
CA THR A 46 -17.91 -2.60 7.17
C THR A 46 -17.04 -3.36 8.17
N LEU A 47 -15.94 -3.97 7.72
CA LEU A 47 -15.05 -4.70 8.61
C LEU A 47 -14.21 -3.76 9.46
N ASP A 48 -14.14 -4.05 10.75
CA ASP A 48 -13.20 -3.39 11.65
C ASP A 48 -11.76 -3.62 11.16
N GLY A 49 -10.95 -2.56 11.17
CA GLY A 49 -9.58 -2.60 10.67
C GLY A 49 -9.41 -2.40 9.16
N ILE A 50 -10.46 -2.07 8.40
CA ILE A 50 -10.37 -1.68 6.98
C ILE A 50 -10.60 -0.18 6.83
N ASP A 51 -9.61 0.53 6.29
CA ASP A 51 -9.65 2.00 6.11
C ASP A 51 -10.08 2.41 4.70
N TYR A 52 -9.75 1.60 3.69
CA TYR A 52 -10.03 1.92 2.29
C TYR A 52 -10.39 0.67 1.51
N VAL A 53 -11.48 0.77 0.74
CA VAL A 53 -11.85 -0.21 -0.29
C VAL A 53 -12.35 0.58 -1.49
N GLU A 54 -11.74 0.39 -2.64
CA GLU A 54 -12.22 0.98 -3.89
C GLU A 54 -12.08 0.04 -5.07
N GLN A 55 -12.87 0.32 -6.10
CA GLN A 55 -12.74 -0.37 -7.38
C GLN A 55 -11.47 0.08 -8.10
N LYS A 56 -10.93 -0.83 -8.92
CA LYS A 56 -9.66 -0.68 -9.64
C LYS A 56 -9.45 0.70 -10.28
N ALA A 57 -10.40 1.17 -11.09
CA ALA A 57 -10.27 2.45 -11.78
C ALA A 57 -10.10 3.64 -10.82
N LYS A 58 -10.89 3.68 -9.74
CA LYS A 58 -10.78 4.76 -8.73
C LYS A 58 -9.49 4.66 -7.94
N ALA A 59 -9.11 3.46 -7.52
CA ALA A 59 -7.86 3.25 -6.79
C ALA A 59 -6.63 3.58 -7.65
N CYS A 60 -6.66 3.25 -8.94
CA CYS A 60 -5.58 3.57 -9.86
C CYS A 60 -5.47 5.08 -10.11
N ALA A 61 -6.60 5.78 -10.21
CA ALA A 61 -6.59 7.24 -10.30
C ALA A 61 -6.08 7.91 -9.01
N GLU A 62 -6.49 7.44 -7.84
CA GLU A 62 -6.09 8.00 -6.54
C GLU A 62 -4.61 7.77 -6.23
N PHE A 63 -4.11 6.56 -6.50
CA PHE A 63 -2.75 6.15 -6.15
C PHE A 63 -1.77 6.14 -7.33
N GLU A 64 -2.19 6.62 -8.50
CA GLU A 64 -1.38 6.72 -9.71
C GLU A 64 -0.82 5.34 -10.16
N LEU A 65 -1.68 4.32 -10.15
CA LEU A 65 -1.30 2.91 -10.41
C LEU A 65 -1.69 2.43 -11.83
N PRO A 66 -0.99 1.42 -12.38
CA PRO A 66 -1.30 0.83 -13.68
C PRO A 66 -2.49 -0.15 -13.60
N GLU A 67 -3.63 0.19 -14.22
CA GLU A 67 -4.87 -0.61 -14.18
C GLU A 67 -4.74 -2.05 -14.72
N ASP A 68 -3.77 -2.34 -15.58
CA ASP A 68 -3.54 -3.65 -16.17
C ASP A 68 -2.84 -4.63 -15.20
N ARG A 69 -2.37 -4.15 -14.05
CA ARG A 69 -1.65 -4.96 -13.04
C ARG A 69 -2.39 -5.13 -11.71
N LEU A 70 -3.56 -4.52 -11.59
CA LEU A 70 -4.36 -4.55 -10.36
C LEU A 70 -5.59 -5.44 -10.55
N GLY A 71 -6.01 -6.09 -9.46
CA GLY A 71 -7.29 -6.77 -9.37
C GLY A 71 -8.47 -5.80 -9.32
N ASP A 72 -9.68 -6.33 -9.33
CA ASP A 72 -10.93 -5.58 -9.40
C ASP A 72 -11.15 -4.64 -8.19
N LEU A 73 -10.64 -5.02 -7.02
CA LEU A 73 -10.64 -4.20 -5.81
C LEU A 73 -9.22 -3.95 -5.28
N VAL A 74 -9.05 -2.78 -4.67
CA VAL A 74 -7.93 -2.41 -3.82
C VAL A 74 -8.42 -2.24 -2.39
N VAL A 75 -7.70 -2.83 -1.44
CA VAL A 75 -8.01 -2.79 -0.01
C VAL A 75 -6.79 -2.31 0.76
N VAL A 76 -6.99 -1.35 1.67
CA VAL A 76 -5.98 -0.87 2.61
C VAL A 76 -6.51 -0.99 4.02
N SER A 77 -5.72 -1.58 4.92
CA SER A 77 -6.07 -1.73 6.33
C SER A 77 -5.81 -0.46 7.13
N ALA A 78 -6.46 -0.41 8.29
CA ALA A 78 -6.23 0.61 9.31
C ALA A 78 -4.86 0.48 9.97
N LYS A 79 -4.46 1.54 10.66
CA LYS A 79 -3.22 1.56 11.45
C LYS A 79 -3.21 0.40 12.46
N GLY A 80 -2.14 -0.38 12.44
CA GLY A 80 -1.96 -1.52 13.37
C GLY A 80 -2.66 -2.80 12.93
N VAL A 81 -3.20 -2.84 11.71
CA VAL A 81 -3.84 -4.01 11.11
C VAL A 81 -3.08 -4.37 9.82
N VAL A 82 -2.89 -5.67 9.58
CA VAL A 82 -2.32 -6.22 8.33
C VAL A 82 -3.34 -7.12 7.65
N LEU A 83 -3.18 -7.28 6.34
CA LEU A 83 -4.03 -8.09 5.48
C LEU A 83 -3.32 -9.40 5.14
N GLY A 84 -4.06 -10.52 5.27
CA GLY A 84 -3.63 -11.86 4.87
C GLY A 84 -4.50 -12.41 3.73
N THR A 85 -4.19 -13.62 3.26
CA THR A 85 -5.02 -14.37 2.29
C THR A 85 -6.00 -15.29 3.00
N ALA A 86 -5.54 -16.46 3.43
CA ALA A 86 -6.30 -17.43 4.22
C ALA A 86 -5.48 -17.86 5.43
N GLU A 87 -6.14 -18.16 6.56
CA GLU A 87 -5.45 -18.57 7.80
C GLU A 87 -4.48 -19.73 7.58
N SER A 88 -4.86 -20.72 6.76
CA SER A 88 -4.03 -21.88 6.44
C SER A 88 -2.80 -21.58 5.56
N GLU A 89 -2.70 -20.38 4.99
CA GLU A 89 -1.61 -19.95 4.11
C GLU A 89 -0.58 -19.06 4.81
N HIS A 90 -0.78 -18.76 6.10
CA HIS A 90 0.13 -17.91 6.88
C HIS A 90 0.64 -18.66 8.12
N ASP A 91 1.94 -18.92 8.17
CA ASP A 91 2.60 -19.44 9.37
C ASP A 91 3.10 -18.29 10.25
N LEU A 92 2.39 -18.08 11.36
CA LEU A 92 2.72 -17.06 12.35
C LEU A 92 3.63 -17.56 13.48
N SER A 93 4.02 -18.84 13.47
CA SER A 93 4.81 -19.43 14.57
C SER A 93 6.20 -18.80 14.71
N GLY A 94 6.75 -18.23 13.65
CA GLY A 94 8.04 -17.52 13.66
C GLY A 94 7.98 -16.06 14.12
N LEU A 95 6.83 -15.59 14.63
CA LEU A 95 6.67 -14.21 15.10
C LEU A 95 7.14 -14.06 16.56
N ASP A 96 8.46 -13.96 16.77
CA ASP A 96 9.07 -13.85 18.11
C ASP A 96 8.96 -12.45 18.73
N VAL A 97 8.66 -11.43 17.92
CA VAL A 97 8.50 -10.03 18.32
C VAL A 97 7.21 -9.44 17.76
N PRO A 98 6.63 -8.38 18.37
CA PRO A 98 5.45 -7.73 17.83
C PRO A 98 5.64 -7.30 16.37
N LEU A 99 4.68 -7.66 15.51
CA LEU A 99 4.74 -7.39 14.08
C LEU A 99 4.85 -5.88 13.81
N ARG A 100 5.77 -5.51 12.94
CA ARG A 100 5.84 -4.19 12.31
C ARG A 100 5.89 -4.39 10.81
N SER A 101 5.00 -3.72 10.10
CA SER A 101 4.89 -3.82 8.65
C SER A 101 4.55 -2.46 8.03
N HIS A 102 4.24 -2.45 6.75
CA HIS A 102 3.92 -1.27 5.96
C HIS A 102 3.00 -1.61 4.78
N GLY A 103 2.75 -0.61 3.94
CA GLY A 103 2.02 -0.74 2.68
C GLY A 103 0.75 0.12 2.64
N GLY A 104 0.31 0.62 3.78
CA GLY A 104 -0.93 1.37 3.89
C GLY A 104 -0.73 2.87 3.80
N ILE A 105 -1.84 3.60 3.87
CA ILE A 105 -1.86 5.07 3.87
C ILE A 105 -1.15 5.62 5.12
N THR A 106 -1.24 4.89 6.23
CA THR A 106 -0.64 5.26 7.52
C THR A 106 0.88 5.25 7.53
N GLU A 107 1.51 4.64 6.52
CA GLU A 107 2.97 4.62 6.31
C GLU A 107 3.43 5.50 5.15
N GLN A 108 2.54 6.26 4.50
CA GLN A 108 2.88 7.06 3.30
C GLN A 108 3.75 8.29 3.62
N THR A 109 3.63 8.85 4.83
CA THR A 109 4.39 10.04 5.22
C THR A 109 5.84 9.67 5.54
N VAL A 110 6.78 10.19 4.74
CA VAL A 110 8.23 9.97 4.93
C VAL A 110 9.00 11.29 4.95
N PRO A 111 10.12 11.37 5.68
CA PRO A 111 10.95 12.58 5.70
C PRO A 111 11.75 12.74 4.40
N LEU A 112 11.89 13.98 3.95
CA LEU A 112 12.87 14.40 2.95
C LEU A 112 13.85 15.35 3.64
N ILE A 113 15.12 14.96 3.73
CA ILE A 113 16.16 15.68 4.48
C ILE A 113 17.30 16.00 3.53
N PHE A 114 17.71 17.27 3.50
CA PHE A 114 18.80 17.77 2.68
C PHE A 114 19.82 18.46 3.60
N ASN A 115 21.11 18.34 3.26
CA ASN A 115 22.21 18.99 3.99
C ASN A 115 22.51 20.41 3.47
N HIS A 116 21.63 20.97 2.65
CA HIS A 116 21.70 22.32 2.09
C HIS A 116 20.30 22.94 2.10
N GLU A 117 20.26 24.27 2.03
CA GLU A 117 19.00 25.00 1.89
C GLU A 117 18.34 24.71 0.54
N ILE A 118 17.01 24.59 0.57
CA ILE A 118 16.15 24.37 -0.59
C ILE A 118 15.45 25.69 -0.93
N ASP A 119 15.50 26.09 -2.20
CA ASP A 119 14.95 27.36 -2.70
C ASP A 119 14.02 27.14 -3.91
N GLY A 120 13.20 28.14 -4.25
CA GLY A 120 12.36 28.14 -5.45
C GLY A 120 11.19 27.15 -5.41
N LEU A 121 10.76 26.70 -4.23
CA LEU A 121 9.56 25.87 -4.09
C LEU A 121 8.28 26.70 -4.11
N GLU A 122 7.32 26.26 -4.91
CA GLU A 122 5.96 26.82 -4.89
C GLU A 122 5.32 26.63 -3.51
N ALA A 123 4.69 27.68 -3.01
CA ALA A 123 3.95 27.63 -1.76
C ALA A 123 2.81 26.60 -1.86
N GLY A 124 2.82 25.60 -0.98
CA GLY A 124 1.80 24.56 -0.95
C GLY A 124 2.03 23.37 -1.88
N ARG A 125 3.20 23.24 -2.53
CA ARG A 125 3.57 22.03 -3.29
C ARG A 125 3.43 20.80 -2.39
N ARG A 126 2.64 19.80 -2.84
CA ARG A 126 2.56 18.49 -2.19
C ARG A 126 3.80 17.68 -2.56
N LEU A 127 4.74 17.55 -1.63
CA LEU A 127 5.98 16.80 -1.84
C LEU A 127 5.74 15.29 -1.85
N ARG A 128 6.48 14.59 -2.71
CA ARG A 128 6.52 13.14 -2.83
C ARG A 128 7.95 12.65 -2.61
N ASN A 129 8.11 11.44 -2.09
CA ASN A 129 9.45 10.87 -1.89
C ASN A 129 10.28 10.81 -3.19
N PHE A 130 9.62 10.61 -4.33
CA PHE A 130 10.25 10.60 -5.65
C PHE A 130 10.57 11.99 -6.20
N ASP A 131 10.22 13.08 -5.51
CA ASP A 131 10.76 14.42 -5.80
C ASP A 131 12.22 14.58 -5.34
N ALA A 132 12.79 13.60 -4.62
CA ALA A 132 14.12 13.72 -4.00
C ALA A 132 15.21 14.16 -4.99
N PHE A 133 15.21 13.64 -6.23
CA PHE A 133 16.19 14.03 -7.25
C PHE A 133 15.93 15.43 -7.81
N ASP A 134 14.67 15.79 -8.05
CA ASP A 134 14.31 17.14 -8.50
C ASP A 134 14.77 18.19 -7.48
N LEU A 135 14.44 17.96 -6.21
CA LEU A 135 14.86 18.82 -5.12
C LEU A 135 16.39 18.91 -5.00
N ALA A 136 17.08 17.77 -5.04
CA ALA A 136 18.53 17.71 -4.89
C ALA A 136 19.29 18.37 -6.05
N LEU A 137 18.79 18.26 -7.27
CA LEU A 137 19.49 18.72 -8.48
C LEU A 137 19.12 20.14 -8.91
N ASN A 138 17.87 20.55 -8.65
CA ASN A 138 17.33 21.80 -9.20
C ASN A 138 17.00 22.84 -8.13
N HIS A 139 16.89 22.44 -6.85
CA HIS A 139 16.42 23.33 -5.78
C HIS A 139 17.40 23.48 -4.61
N VAL A 140 18.44 22.65 -4.52
CA VAL A 140 19.52 22.83 -3.54
C VAL A 140 20.38 24.02 -3.94
N GLN A 141 20.58 24.96 -3.01
CA GLN A 141 21.54 26.04 -3.22
C GLN A 141 22.97 25.47 -3.25
N THR A 142 23.62 25.55 -4.41
CA THR A 142 25.04 25.21 -4.52
C THR A 142 25.86 26.22 -3.75
N VAL A 143 26.64 25.75 -2.77
CA VAL A 143 27.70 26.58 -2.17
C VAL A 143 28.73 26.82 -3.28
N ALA A 144 29.05 28.09 -3.55
CA ALA A 144 30.14 28.41 -4.46
C ALA A 144 31.39 27.65 -4.00
N ALA A 145 32.08 26.97 -4.94
CA ALA A 145 33.34 26.31 -4.62
C ALA A 145 34.28 27.35 -3.98
N PRO A 146 34.97 26.99 -2.88
CA PRO A 146 35.89 27.90 -2.20
C PRO A 146 37.01 28.41 -3.11
#